data_AF-A0A7C1FVU6-F1
#
_entry.id   AF-A0A7C1FVU6-F1
#
_cell.length_a   1.000
_cell.length_b   1.000
_cell.length_c   1.000
_cell.angle_alpha   90.00
_cell.angle_beta   90.00
_cell.angle_gamma   90.00
#
_symmetry.space_group_name_H-M   'P 1'
#
loop_
_entity.id
_entity.type
_entity.pdbx_description
1 polymer ?
#
loop_
_entity_poly.entity_id
_entity_poly.type
_entity_poly.pdbx_seq_one_letter_code
_entity_poly.pdbx_strand_id
1 'polypeptide(L)'
;MGFVLMVHSLVRWVIVIVAVIALVRLALGWRRGNVFGGMDRGLVSSFTGLMDLQTLLGLVYLFWSGLSGDGFPAYRILHAFIMIAAVAVAHLGARSSGSGDAVRYRNALLSIVAALALVVVGVAILPQGWLG
;
A
#
# COMPACT_ATOMS: atom_id res chain seq x y z
N MET A 1 17.70 2.72 15.78
CA MET A 1 16.58 2.73 14.81
C MET A 1 16.75 1.83 13.59
N GLY A 2 17.85 1.07 13.46
CA GLY A 2 17.98 0.07 12.39
C GLY A 2 16.86 -0.97 12.39
N PHE A 3 16.30 -1.30 13.56
CA PHE A 3 15.18 -2.25 13.67
C PHE A 3 13.90 -1.78 12.94
N VAL A 4 13.45 -0.53 13.14
CA VAL A 4 12.24 0.00 12.48
C VAL A 4 12.43 0.02 10.96
N LEU A 5 13.58 0.47 10.49
CA LEU A 5 13.92 0.50 9.06
C LEU A 5 14.03 -0.92 8.46
N MET A 6 14.60 -1.87 9.20
CA MET A 6 14.65 -3.28 8.81
C MET A 6 13.24 -3.86 8.67
N VAL A 7 12.35 -3.65 9.65
CA VAL A 7 10.97 -4.12 9.59
C VAL A 7 10.22 -3.46 8.44
N HIS A 8 10.38 -2.14 8.23
CA HIS A 8 9.79 -1.43 7.09
C HIS A 8 10.27 -1.99 5.73
N SER A 9 11.54 -2.36 5.62
CA SER A 9 12.08 -3.00 4.42
C SER A 9 11.51 -4.40 4.18
N LEU A 10 11.37 -5.21 5.24
CA LEU A 10 10.75 -6.54 5.14
C LEU A 10 9.27 -6.46 4.77
N VAL A 11 8.50 -5.59 5.43
CA VAL A 11 7.06 -5.42 5.20
C VAL A 11 6.78 -4.97 3.76
N ARG A 12 7.65 -4.16 3.14
CA ARG A 12 7.58 -3.81 1.72
C ARG A 12 7.48 -5.05 0.82
N TRP A 13 8.31 -6.06 1.06
CA TRP A 13 8.31 -7.28 0.25
C TRP A 13 7.07 -8.14 0.51
N VAL A 14 6.56 -8.17 1.75
CA VAL A 14 5.30 -8.83 2.08
C VAL A 14 4.13 -8.16 1.34
N ILE A 15 4.09 -6.82 1.29
CA ILE A 15 3.10 -6.07 0.51
C ILE A 15 3.14 -6.47 -0.96
N VAL A 16 4.32 -6.54 -1.57
CA VAL A 16 4.46 -6.91 -2.98
C VAL A 16 3.88 -8.30 -3.25
N ILE A 17 4.20 -9.28 -2.40
CA ILE A 17 3.68 -10.65 -2.53
C ILE A 17 2.14 -10.65 -2.44
N VAL A 18 1.58 -10.03 -1.40
CA VAL A 18 0.13 -9.96 -1.20
C VAL A 18 -0.55 -9.22 -2.35
N ALA A 19 0.04 -8.12 -2.82
CA ALA A 19 -0.48 -7.35 -3.93
C ALA A 19 -0.53 -8.16 -5.23
N VAL A 20 0.53 -8.91 -5.56
CA VAL A 20 0.55 -9.78 -6.75
C VAL A 20 -0.57 -10.83 -6.67
N ILE A 21 -0.70 -11.50 -5.53
CA ILE A 21 -1.77 -12.50 -5.31
C ILE A 21 -3.15 -11.85 -5.46
N ALA A 22 -3.36 -10.67 -4.85
CA ALA A 22 -4.61 -9.93 -4.91
C ALA A 22 -4.95 -9.50 -6.34
N LEU A 23 -4.00 -8.94 -7.09
CA LEU A 23 -4.20 -8.51 -8.47
C LEU A 23 -4.63 -9.67 -9.37
N VAL A 24 -3.94 -10.81 -9.30
CA VAL A 24 -4.27 -12.00 -10.09
C VAL A 24 -5.66 -12.52 -9.71
N ARG A 25 -5.92 -12.68 -8.41
CA ARG A 25 -7.18 -13.23 -7.91
C ARG A 25 -8.38 -12.34 -8.27
N LEU A 26 -8.27 -11.03 -8.03
CA LEU A 26 -9.34 -10.08 -8.29
C LEU A 26 -9.59 -9.91 -9.79
N ALA A 27 -8.55 -9.89 -10.62
CA ALA A 27 -8.71 -9.82 -12.07
C ALA A 27 -9.42 -11.07 -12.63
N LEU A 28 -9.07 -12.27 -12.15
CA LEU A 28 -9.74 -13.51 -12.55
C LEU A 28 -11.19 -13.57 -12.04
N GLY A 29 -11.42 -13.18 -10.78
CA GLY A 29 -12.76 -13.14 -10.20
C GLY A 29 -13.68 -12.16 -10.92
N TRP A 30 -13.15 -11.00 -11.31
CA TRP A 30 -13.89 -10.01 -12.09
C TRP A 30 -14.27 -10.53 -13.47
N ARG A 31 -13.30 -11.09 -14.22
CA ARG A 31 -13.52 -11.59 -15.58
C ARG A 31 -14.48 -12.78 -15.63
N ARG A 32 -14.50 -13.61 -14.59
CA ARG A 32 -15.35 -14.80 -14.50
C ARG A 32 -16.74 -14.52 -13.92
N GLY A 33 -16.99 -13.30 -13.44
CA GLY A 33 -18.26 -12.96 -12.79
C GLY A 33 -18.50 -13.72 -11.49
N ASN A 34 -17.44 -14.02 -10.75
CA ASN A 34 -17.55 -14.76 -9.49
C ASN A 34 -18.26 -13.94 -8.41
N VAL A 35 -18.79 -14.62 -7.40
CA VAL A 35 -19.25 -13.97 -6.16
C VAL A 35 -18.03 -13.45 -5.39
N PHE A 36 -18.12 -12.26 -4.79
CA PHE A 36 -17.03 -11.68 -4.01
C PHE A 36 -16.97 -12.32 -2.62
N GLY A 37 -16.04 -13.26 -2.45
CA GLY A 37 -16.02 -14.19 -1.33
C GLY A 37 -15.20 -13.72 -0.11
N GLY A 38 -14.98 -14.67 0.81
CA GLY A 38 -14.13 -14.45 2.00
C GLY A 38 -12.65 -14.26 1.64
N MET A 39 -12.13 -15.05 0.71
CA MET A 39 -10.73 -14.93 0.25
C MET A 39 -10.46 -13.56 -0.40
N ASP A 40 -11.37 -13.07 -1.24
CA ASP A 40 -11.20 -11.79 -1.93
C ASP A 40 -11.25 -10.62 -0.93
N ARG A 41 -12.14 -10.70 0.07
CA ARG A 41 -12.16 -9.77 1.21
C ARG A 41 -10.87 -9.82 2.02
N GLY A 42 -10.40 -11.03 2.33
CA GLY A 42 -9.16 -11.27 3.06
C GLY A 42 -8.00 -10.57 2.36
N LEU A 43 -7.78 -10.84 1.08
CA LEU A 43 -6.70 -10.24 0.29
C LEU A 43 -6.75 -8.71 0.26
N VAL A 44 -7.94 -8.12 0.06
CA VAL A 44 -8.10 -6.66 0.09
C VAL A 44 -7.76 -6.10 1.46
N SER A 45 -8.29 -6.69 2.54
CA SER A 45 -8.02 -6.25 3.92
C SER A 45 -6.56 -6.43 4.34
N SER A 46 -5.91 -7.52 3.91
CA SER A 46 -4.50 -7.77 4.16
C SER A 46 -3.63 -6.75 3.45
N PHE A 47 -3.93 -6.42 2.19
CA PHE A 47 -3.22 -5.38 1.46
C PHE A 47 -3.36 -4.02 2.15
N THR A 48 -4.58 -3.59 2.50
CA THR A 48 -4.79 -2.30 3.17
C THR A 48 -4.12 -2.25 4.54
N GLY A 49 -4.24 -3.31 5.35
CA GLY A 49 -3.62 -3.36 6.67
C GLY A 49 -2.09 -3.37 6.62
N LEU A 50 -1.49 -4.03 5.63
CA LEU A 50 -0.04 -3.96 5.41
C LEU A 50 0.40 -2.56 4.94
N MET A 51 -0.38 -1.90 4.09
CA MET A 51 -0.14 -0.52 3.68
C MET A 51 -0.22 0.46 4.87
N ASP A 52 -1.16 0.26 5.80
CA ASP A 52 -1.26 1.01 7.05
C ASP A 52 -0.01 0.80 7.91
N LEU A 53 0.40 -0.46 8.12
CA LEU A 53 1.59 -0.80 8.88
C LEU A 53 2.85 -0.18 8.26
N GLN A 54 3.01 -0.27 6.94
CA GLN A 54 4.17 0.27 6.23
C GLN A 54 4.26 1.78 6.41
N THR A 55 3.15 2.48 6.24
CA THR A 55 3.09 3.93 6.40
C THR A 55 3.35 4.34 7.84
N LEU A 56 2.78 3.63 8.82
CA LEU A 56 3.06 3.88 10.23
C LEU A 56 4.55 3.74 10.55
N LEU A 57 5.19 2.65 10.10
CA LEU A 57 6.62 2.45 10.29
C LEU A 57 7.46 3.57 9.63
N GLY A 58 7.05 4.00 8.42
CA GLY A 58 7.69 5.10 7.70
C GLY A 58 7.56 6.44 8.43
N LEU A 59 6.38 6.74 8.98
CA LEU A 59 6.15 7.95 9.78
C LEU A 59 6.94 7.93 11.09
N VAL A 60 6.95 6.79 11.80
CA VAL A 60 7.79 6.62 13.00
C VAL A 60 9.25 6.88 12.67
N TYR A 61 9.75 6.33 11.57
CA TYR A 61 11.12 6.57 11.11
C TYR A 61 11.37 8.05 10.75
N LEU A 62 10.45 8.69 10.02
CA LEU A 62 10.55 10.10 9.63
C LEU A 62 10.65 11.03 10.83
N PHE A 63 9.70 10.92 11.77
CA PHE A 63 9.68 11.78 12.95
C PHE A 63 10.85 11.51 13.88
N TRP A 64 11.20 10.23 14.10
CA TRP A 64 12.33 9.91 14.95
C TRP A 64 13.64 10.46 14.39
N SER A 65 13.95 10.16 13.12
CA SER A 65 15.20 10.62 12.48
C SER A 65 15.26 12.14 12.43
N GLY A 66 14.15 12.80 12.06
CA GLY A 66 14.10 14.24 11.99
C GLY A 66 14.30 14.94 13.32
N LEU A 67 13.68 14.43 14.40
CA LEU A 67 13.87 14.96 15.75
C LEU A 67 15.23 14.60 16.36
N SER A 68 15.91 13.56 15.85
CA SER A 68 17.23 13.13 16.32
C SER A 68 18.40 13.89 15.66
N GLY A 69 18.12 14.82 14.73
CA GLY A 69 19.14 15.68 14.12
C GLY A 69 19.21 15.65 12.58
N ASP A 70 18.57 14.68 11.92
CA ASP A 70 18.53 14.63 10.45
C ASP A 70 17.66 15.75 9.84
N GLY A 71 16.77 16.35 10.65
CA GLY A 71 15.75 17.28 10.19
C GLY A 71 14.71 16.63 9.27
N PHE A 72 13.94 17.47 8.57
CA PHE A 72 12.85 17.04 7.68
C PHE A 72 13.11 17.50 6.24
N PRO A 73 14.06 16.87 5.53
CA PRO A 73 14.34 17.27 4.16
C PRO A 73 13.12 17.07 3.26
N ALA A 74 12.93 17.98 2.30
CA ALA A 74 11.71 18.07 1.50
C ALA A 74 11.34 16.76 0.78
N TYR A 75 12.34 16.00 0.30
CA TYR A 75 12.11 14.71 -0.37
C TYR A 75 11.49 13.65 0.58
N ARG A 76 11.85 13.64 1.87
CA ARG A 76 11.25 12.72 2.86
C ARG A 76 9.81 13.12 3.18
N ILE A 77 9.52 14.43 3.26
CA ILE A 77 8.16 14.94 3.48
C ILE A 77 7.27 14.59 2.29
N LEU A 78 7.75 14.86 1.07
CA LEU A 78 6.98 14.59 -0.16
C LEU A 78 6.73 13.08 -0.34
N HIS A 79 7.75 12.25 -0.06
CA HIS A 79 7.59 10.80 -0.02
C HIS A 79 6.48 10.38 0.96
N ALA A 80 6.54 10.85 2.21
CA ALA A 80 5.53 10.52 3.23
C ALA A 80 4.12 10.96 2.81
N PHE A 81 3.97 12.16 2.22
CA PHE A 81 2.69 12.66 1.75
C PHE A 81 2.08 11.77 0.66
N ILE A 82 2.90 11.31 -0.29
CA ILE A 82 2.46 10.39 -1.35
C ILE A 82 2.12 9.01 -0.79
N MET A 83 2.86 8.51 0.20
CA MET A 83 2.53 7.23 0.87
C MET A 83 1.19 7.31 1.61
N ILE A 84 0.91 8.41 2.30
CA ILE A 84 -0.39 8.65 2.93
C ILE A 84 -1.51 8.66 1.89
N ALA A 85 -1.30 9.33 0.75
CA ALA A 85 -2.26 9.29 -0.36
C ALA A 85 -2.44 7.86 -0.91
N ALA A 86 -1.36 7.08 -1.03
CA ALA A 86 -1.41 5.70 -1.48
C ALA A 86 -2.24 4.80 -0.55
N VAL A 87 -2.07 4.94 0.77
CA VAL A 87 -2.90 4.25 1.77
C VAL A 87 -4.36 4.67 1.65
N ALA A 88 -4.64 5.97 1.56
CA ALA A 88 -6.01 6.47 1.41
C ALA A 88 -6.70 5.88 0.17
N VAL A 89 -5.98 5.80 -0.95
CA VAL A 89 -6.47 5.16 -2.19
C VAL A 89 -6.68 3.66 -2.00
N ALA A 90 -5.78 2.95 -1.30
CA ALA A 90 -5.93 1.53 -1.03
C ALA A 90 -7.25 1.22 -0.30
N HIS A 91 -7.64 2.07 0.67
CA HIS A 91 -8.89 1.92 1.41
C HIS A 91 -10.15 2.10 0.56
N LEU A 92 -10.09 2.77 -0.60
CA LEU A 92 -11.26 2.95 -1.47
C LEU A 92 -11.84 1.62 -1.97
N GLY A 93 -11.01 0.62 -2.24
CA GLY A 93 -11.45 -0.70 -2.66
C GLY A 93 -12.20 -1.45 -1.56
N ALA A 94 -11.75 -1.31 -0.32
CA ALA A 94 -12.35 -1.96 0.86
C ALA A 94 -13.75 -1.40 1.20
N ARG A 95 -14.06 -0.17 0.80
CA ARG A 95 -15.34 0.51 1.11
C ARG A 95 -16.51 0.09 0.22
N SER A 96 -16.31 -0.81 -0.74
CA SER A 96 -17.33 -1.24 -1.71
C SER A 96 -18.32 -2.31 -1.20
N SER A 97 -18.38 -2.56 0.11
CA SER A 97 -19.11 -3.70 0.71
C SER A 97 -20.61 -3.78 0.40
N GLY A 98 -21.27 -2.67 0.06
CA GLY A 98 -22.70 -2.63 -0.33
C GLY A 98 -22.98 -2.69 -1.83
N SER A 99 -21.95 -2.83 -2.67
CA SER A 99 -22.10 -2.88 -4.14
C SER A 99 -22.24 -4.31 -4.65
N GLY A 100 -22.77 -4.48 -5.88
CA GLY A 100 -22.77 -5.77 -6.56
C GLY A 100 -21.35 -6.33 -6.78
N ASP A 101 -21.23 -7.65 -6.92
CA ASP A 101 -19.93 -8.34 -6.93
C ASP A 101 -18.95 -7.80 -7.97
N ALA A 102 -19.42 -7.57 -9.20
CA ALA A 102 -18.59 -7.03 -10.28
C ALA A 102 -18.00 -5.65 -9.94
N VAL A 103 -18.76 -4.79 -9.25
CA VAL A 103 -18.30 -3.47 -8.82
C VAL A 103 -17.27 -3.60 -7.71
N ARG A 104 -17.47 -4.55 -6.79
CA ARG A 104 -16.51 -4.83 -5.71
C ARG A 104 -15.17 -5.30 -6.25
N TYR A 105 -15.18 -6.24 -7.19
CA TYR A 105 -13.97 -6.69 -7.87
C TYR A 105 -13.26 -5.56 -8.61
N ARG A 106 -14.00 -4.78 -9.42
CA ARG A 106 -13.43 -3.64 -10.15
C ARG A 106 -12.80 -2.63 -9.22
N ASN A 107 -13.52 -2.18 -8.20
CA ASN A 107 -13.06 -1.13 -7.31
C ASN A 107 -11.86 -1.59 -6.48
N ALA A 108 -11.86 -2.84 -5.98
CA ALA A 108 -10.73 -3.42 -5.28
C ALA A 108 -9.50 -3.55 -6.18
N LEU A 109 -9.67 -4.01 -7.42
CA LEU A 109 -8.56 -4.13 -8.36
C LEU A 109 -7.96 -2.75 -8.70
N LEU A 110 -8.81 -1.77 -9.04
CA LEU A 110 -8.39 -0.42 -9.40
C LEU A 110 -7.74 0.31 -8.22
N SER A 111 -8.26 0.15 -7.00
CA SER A 111 -7.66 0.77 -5.82
C SER A 111 -6.27 0.23 -5.52
N ILE A 112 -6.07 -1.09 -5.67
CA ILE A 112 -4.75 -1.70 -5.47
C ILE A 112 -3.77 -1.21 -6.54
N VAL A 113 -4.17 -1.21 -7.83
CA VAL A 113 -3.32 -0.70 -8.91
C VAL A 113 -2.96 0.76 -8.71
N ALA A 114 -3.93 1.61 -8.39
CA ALA A 114 -3.70 3.04 -8.16
C ALA A 114 -2.82 3.29 -6.92
N ALA A 115 -3.02 2.55 -5.84
CA ALA A 115 -2.17 2.63 -4.66
C ALA A 115 -0.73 2.22 -4.98
N LEU A 116 -0.52 1.12 -5.72
CA LEU A 116 0.82 0.70 -6.15
C LEU A 116 1.49 1.73 -7.07
N ALA A 117 0.74 2.37 -7.97
CA ALA A 117 1.27 3.45 -8.80
C ALA A 117 1.76 4.64 -7.96
N LEU A 118 1.00 5.03 -6.92
CA LEU A 118 1.43 6.07 -5.99
C LEU A 118 2.64 5.64 -5.16
N VAL A 119 2.69 4.39 -4.70
CA VAL A 119 3.89 3.83 -4.05
C VAL A 119 5.09 3.96 -4.98
N VAL A 120 4.92 3.65 -6.25
CA VAL A 120 6.00 3.71 -7.23
C VAL A 120 6.55 5.13 -7.39
N VAL A 121 5.65 6.10 -7.55
CA VAL A 121 6.00 7.52 -7.66
C VAL A 121 6.68 8.01 -6.38
N GLY A 122 6.13 7.70 -5.21
CA GLY A 122 6.69 8.18 -3.95
C GLY A 122 8.07 7.60 -3.64
N VAL A 123 8.35 6.34 -3.99
CA VAL A 123 9.70 5.74 -3.84
C VAL A 123 10.70 6.38 -4.81
N ALA A 124 10.29 6.70 -6.04
CA ALA A 124 11.16 7.32 -7.05
C ALA A 124 11.67 8.72 -6.65
N ILE A 125 11.02 9.39 -5.69
CA ILE A 125 11.43 10.71 -5.17
C ILE A 125 12.58 10.59 -4.16
N LEU A 126 12.77 9.42 -3.56
CA LEU A 126 13.87 9.21 -2.63
C LEU A 126 15.21 9.14 -3.41
N PRO A 127 16.29 9.77 -2.92
CA PRO A 127 17.59 9.77 -3.61
C PRO A 127 18.14 8.37 -3.89
N GLN A 128 17.89 7.42 -2.99
CA GLN A 128 18.29 6.02 -3.12
C GLN A 128 17.39 5.20 -4.06
N GLY A 129 16.23 5.76 -4.46
CA GLY A 129 15.23 5.08 -5.28
C GLY A 129 14.81 3.72 -4.73
N TRP A 130 14.71 2.73 -5.61
CA TRP A 130 14.22 1.38 -5.30
C TRP A 130 15.28 0.40 -4.80
N LEU A 131 16.55 0.73 -5.02
CA LEU A 131 17.68 -0.16 -4.71
C LEU A 131 18.25 0.09 -3.30
N GLY A 132 17.75 1.12 -2.61
CA GLY A 132 18.10 1.45 -1.23
C GLY A 132 17.15 0.88 -0.18
#